data_AF-A0AA42CYT8-F1
#
_entry.id   AF-A0AA42CYT8-F1
#
_cell.length_a   1.000
_cell.length_b   1.000
_cell.length_c   1.000
_cell.angle_alpha   90.00
_cell.angle_beta   90.00
_cell.angle_gamma   90.00
#
_symmetry.space_group_name_H-M   'P 1'
#
loop_
_entity.id
_entity.type
_entity.pdbx_description
1 polymer ?
#
loop_
_entity_poly.entity_id
_entity_poly.type
_entity_poly.pdbx_seq_one_letter_code
_entity_poly.pdbx_strand_id
1 'polypeptide(L)' 'MSNDDWDDLDYTIEPAGEDRQRCRFFKDGEEVASRVYHDYDDALSLASVWLANGRLEDLDQGHVDV' A
#
# COMPACT_ATOMS: atom_id res chain seq x y z
N MET A 1 5.75 10.75 28.21
CA MET A 1 4.87 11.17 27.10
C MET A 1 5.28 10.29 25.92
N SER A 2 4.60 9.17 25.72
CA SER A 2 4.79 8.34 24.52
C SER A 2 3.95 8.99 23.44
N ASN A 3 4.58 9.85 22.67
CA ASN A 3 3.96 10.61 21.59
C ASN A 3 4.37 9.93 20.28
N ASP A 4 3.82 8.75 19.99
CA ASP A 4 3.95 8.11 18.68
C ASP A 4 2.85 7.04 18.55
N ASP A 5 1.64 7.45 18.17
CA ASP A 5 0.49 6.58 17.85
C ASP A 5 0.28 6.61 16.33
N TRP A 6 1.38 6.64 15.57
CA TRP A 6 1.39 6.57 14.10
C TRP A 6 1.94 5.22 13.59
N ASP A 7 2.30 4.30 14.49
CA ASP A 7 3.28 3.24 14.22
C ASP A 7 2.70 1.92 13.64
N ASP A 8 1.39 1.84 13.43
CA ASP A 8 0.76 0.54 13.18
C ASP A 8 0.46 0.24 11.70
N LEU A 9 0.88 1.12 10.79
CA LEU A 9 0.75 0.92 9.35
C LEU A 9 2.12 0.62 8.76
N ASP A 10 2.23 -0.53 8.11
CA ASP A 10 3.46 -0.95 7.42
C ASP A 10 3.14 -1.33 5.97
N TYR A 11 4.17 -1.36 5.13
CA TYR A 11 4.05 -1.84 3.76
C TYR A 11 5.32 -2.52 3.29
N THR A 12 5.17 -3.51 2.41
CA THR A 12 6.29 -4.15 1.74
C THR A 12 6.09 -4.13 0.24
N ILE A 13 7.17 -3.87 -0.52
CA ILE A 13 7.18 -3.95 -1.98
C ILE A 13 8.15 -5.05 -2.38
N GLU A 14 7.63 -6.08 -3.04
CA GLU A 14 8.41 -7.22 -3.50
C GLU A 14 8.23 -7.43 -5.01
N PRO A 15 9.26 -7.92 -5.72
CA PRO A 15 9.14 -8.25 -7.14
C PRO A 15 8.16 -9.42 -7.33
N ALA A 16 7.18 -9.25 -8.22
CA ALA A 16 6.09 -10.19 -8.47
C ALA A 16 6.05 -10.74 -9.90
N GLY A 17 7.16 -10.62 -10.64
CA GLY A 17 7.32 -11.09 -12.01
C GLY A 17 8.30 -10.23 -12.80
N GLU A 18 8.36 -10.48 -14.11
CA GLU A 18 9.00 -9.56 -15.06
C GLU A 18 8.21 -8.24 -15.04
N ASP A 19 8.88 -7.17 -14.59
CA ASP A 19 8.35 -5.80 -14.57
C ASP A 19 7.05 -5.63 -13.78
N ARG A 20 6.93 -6.32 -12.63
CA ARG A 20 5.81 -6.14 -11.71
C ARG A 20 6.27 -6.09 -10.27
N GLN A 21 5.66 -5.21 -9.50
CA GLN A 21 5.90 -5.00 -8.08
C GLN A 21 4.61 -5.29 -7.30
N ARG A 22 4.67 -6.20 -6.34
CA ARG A 22 3.56 -6.42 -5.39
C ARG A 22 3.80 -5.56 -4.18
N CYS A 23 2.88 -4.64 -3.93
CA CYS A 23 2.80 -3.88 -2.69
C CYS A 23 1.83 -4.57 -1.74
N ARG A 24 2.25 -4.86 -0.53
CA ARG A 24 1.42 -5.39 0.56
C ARG A 24 1.31 -4.34 1.65
N PHE A 25 0.14 -4.24 2.26
CA PHE A 25 -0.19 -3.29 3.29
C PHE A 25 -0.52 -4.05 4.56
N PHE A 26 0.09 -3.62 5.65
CA PHE A 26 -0.08 -4.22 6.96
C PHE A 26 -0.68 -3.20 7.92
N LYS A 27 -1.53 -3.71 8.81
CA LYS A 27 -2.06 -2.99 9.95
C LYS A 27 -2.02 -3.92 11.15
N ASP A 28 -1.42 -3.50 12.26
CA ASP A 28 -1.23 -4.31 13.48
C ASP A 28 -0.43 -5.60 13.20
N GLY A 29 0.46 -5.53 12.21
CA GLY A 29 1.20 -6.68 11.70
C GLY A 29 0.38 -7.70 10.88
N GLU A 30 -0.90 -7.42 10.61
CA GLU A 30 -1.77 -8.25 9.76
C GLU A 30 -1.84 -7.67 8.34
N GLU A 31 -1.71 -8.52 7.31
CA GLU A 31 -1.89 -8.10 5.91
C GLU A 31 -3.36 -7.75 5.66
N VAL A 32 -3.65 -6.48 5.44
CA VAL A 32 -5.01 -5.98 5.19
C VAL A 32 -5.32 -5.84 3.69
N ALA A 33 -4.30 -5.65 2.87
CA ALA A 33 -4.46 -5.55 1.42
C ALA A 33 -3.14 -5.86 0.69
N SER A 34 -3.26 -6.33 -0.55
CA SER A 34 -2.13 -6.41 -1.46
C SER A 34 -2.55 -6.11 -2.90
N ARG A 35 -1.68 -5.40 -3.64
CA ARG A 35 -1.91 -5.01 -5.03
C ARG A 35 -0.64 -5.16 -5.85
N VAL A 36 -0.79 -5.56 -7.10
CA VAL A 36 0.33 -5.68 -8.04
C VAL A 36 0.32 -4.50 -8.99
N TYR A 37 1.46 -3.84 -9.11
CA TYR A 37 1.72 -2.71 -9.98
C TYR A 37 2.72 -3.11 -11.06
N HIS A 38 2.66 -2.44 -12.20
CA HIS A 38 3.66 -2.56 -13.25
C HIS A 38 4.95 -1.80 -12.87
N ASP A 39 4.79 -0.63 -12.22
CA ASP A 39 5.91 0.22 -11.83
C ASP A 39 6.11 0.27 -10.32
N TYR A 40 7.38 0.37 -9.90
CA TYR A 40 7.74 0.57 -8.49
C TYR A 40 7.28 1.93 -7.98
N ASP A 41 7.29 2.95 -8.85
CA ASP A 41 6.89 4.32 -8.48
C ASP A 41 5.40 4.39 -8.14
N ASP A 42 4.54 3.73 -8.93
CA ASP A 42 3.10 3.58 -8.63
C ASP A 42 2.86 2.86 -7.30
N ALA A 43 3.59 1.76 -7.05
CA ALA A 43 3.52 1.03 -5.79
C ALA A 43 3.93 1.91 -4.59
N LEU A 44 4.99 2.70 -4.73
CA LEU A 44 5.51 3.60 -3.70
C LEU A 44 4.56 4.77 -3.44
N SER A 45 3.96 5.34 -4.49
CA SER A 45 2.98 6.41 -4.37
C SER A 45 1.75 5.94 -3.59
N LEU A 46 1.25 4.73 -3.86
CA LEU A 46 0.14 4.17 -3.09
C LEU A 46 0.51 3.90 -1.63
N ALA A 47 1.70 3.37 -1.38
CA ALA A 47 2.22 3.14 -0.04
C ALA A 47 2.34 4.43 0.77
N SER A 48 2.77 5.51 0.13
CA SER A 48 2.86 6.82 0.76
C SER A 48 1.47 7.35 1.14
N VAL A 49 0.46 7.16 0.28
CA VAL A 49 -0.93 7.53 0.57
C VAL A 49 -1.51 6.68 1.71
N TRP A 50 -1.21 5.38 1.72
CA TRP A 50 -1.61 4.45 2.77
C TRP A 50 -1.06 4.87 4.14
N LEU A 51 0.24 5.15 4.22
CA LEU A 51 0.86 5.64 5.45
C LEU A 51 0.29 6.99 5.90
N ALA A 52 -0.03 7.88 4.97
CA ALA A 52 -0.55 9.20 5.30
C ALA A 52 -2.02 9.20 5.75
N ASN A 53 -2.84 8.25 5.28
CA ASN A 53 -4.29 8.28 5.50
C ASN A 53 -4.83 7.10 6.32
N GLY A 54 -4.10 5.98 6.41
CA GLY A 54 -4.54 4.76 7.10
C GLY A 54 -5.84 4.14 6.58
N ARG A 55 -6.29 4.55 5.39
CA ARG A 55 -7.54 4.13 4.75
C ARG A 55 -7.28 3.90 3.26
N LEU A 56 -7.48 2.67 2.82
CA LEU A 56 -7.37 2.23 1.41
C LEU A 56 -8.69 2.43 0.66
N GLU A 57 -9.77 2.78 1.38
CA GLU A 57 -11.15 2.91 0.88
C GLU A 57 -11.32 3.98 -0.21
N ASP A 58 -10.40 4.95 -0.32
CA ASP A 58 -10.44 6.03 -1.32
C ASP A 58 -9.60 5.71 -2.59
N LEU A 59 -8.84 4.61 -2.61
CA LEU A 59 -7.95 4.24 -3.72
C LEU A 59 -8.61 3.30 -4.75
N ASP A 60 -9.86 2.89 -4.49
CA ASP A 60 -10.68 2.04 -5.36
C ASP A 60 -11.71 2.83 -6.18
N GLN A 61 -11.44 4.11 -6.49
CA GLN A 61 -12.22 4.86 -7.48
C GLN A 61 -11.53 4.98 -8.84
N GLY A 62 -10.65 4.02 -9.14
CA GLY A 62 -9.95 3.87 -10.42
C GLY A 62 -10.34 2.62 -11.21
N HIS A 63 -11.50 2.01 -10.94
CA HIS A 63 -12.05 0.94 -11.79
C HIS A 63 -12.58 1.54 -13.09
N VAL A 64 -11.71 1.66 -14.10
CA VAL A 64 -12.13 1.88 -15.48
C VAL A 64 -12.34 0.51 -16.11
N ASP A 65 -13.59 0.06 -16.14
CA ASP A 65 -14.05 -0.99 -17.05
C ASP A 65 -14.26 -0.35 -18.43
N VAL A 66 -13.31 -0.54 -19.35
CA VAL A 66 -13.50 -0.35 -20.82
C VAL A 66 -12.75 -1.39 -21.62
#